data_AF-A0A2N9EBM5-F1
#
_entry.id   AF-A0A2N9EBM5-F1
#
_cell.length_a   1.000
_cell.length_b   1.000
_cell.length_c   1.000
_cell.angle_alpha   90.00
_cell.angle_beta   90.00
_cell.angle_gamma   90.00
#
_symmetry.space_group_name_H-M   'P 1'
#
loop_
_entity.id
_entity.type
_entity.pdbx_description
1 polymer ?
#
loop_
_entity_poly.entity_id
_entity_poly.type
_entity_poly.pdbx_seq_one_letter_code
_entity_poly.pdbx_strand_id
1 'polypeptide(L)'
;MMNANDVPSKRSTLERKLDKLILTLFGVLFTMCLIGAIGSGVFIDRKYYYLALGKSVDNQFDPDNRFVVAILTMFTLITLYSTIIPISLYVSIEMVKFIQCAQFINKDLHMYHSETNTPALARTSNLNEELGQVEYIFSDKTGTLTRNLMEFFKCSIGGEVYGTGVTEIEKGIAQRNGLRVEVRNAADAVHEKGFNFDDARLMRGAWRNEPNPDTCKVDCLI
;
A
#
# COMPACT_ATOMS: atom_id res chain seq x y z
N MET A 1 16.36 21.20 -2.04
CA MET A 1 15.64 21.96 -0.97
C MET A 1 16.17 21.47 0.36
N MET A 2 16.41 22.33 1.36
CA MET A 2 17.04 21.92 2.63
C MET A 2 16.19 20.95 3.49
N ASN A 3 14.87 20.90 3.26
CA ASN A 3 13.96 20.01 3.98
C ASN A 3 13.58 18.74 3.19
N ALA A 4 13.97 18.64 1.92
CA ALA A 4 13.67 17.48 1.08
C ALA A 4 14.93 16.65 0.90
N ASN A 5 14.91 15.43 1.43
CA ASN A 5 15.93 14.43 1.16
C ASN A 5 15.64 13.75 -0.19
N ASP A 6 16.68 13.21 -0.81
CA ASP A 6 16.53 12.38 -2.00
C ASP A 6 15.61 11.19 -1.71
N VAL A 7 14.79 10.83 -2.69
CA VAL A 7 13.77 9.78 -2.54
C VAL A 7 14.48 8.45 -2.31
N PRO A 8 14.33 7.83 -1.12
CA PRO A 8 14.96 6.55 -0.87
C PRO A 8 14.26 5.44 -1.66
N SER A 9 15.02 4.45 -2.11
CA SER A 9 14.45 3.22 -2.67
C SER A 9 13.66 2.48 -1.59
N LYS A 10 12.34 2.39 -1.78
CA LYS A 10 11.44 1.67 -0.87
C LYS A 10 11.40 0.20 -1.29
N ARG A 11 11.68 -0.70 -0.35
CA ARG A 11 11.60 -2.16 -0.53
C ARG A 11 10.58 -2.73 0.43
N SER A 12 9.79 -3.69 -0.02
CA SER A 12 8.77 -4.29 0.83
C SER A 12 9.36 -5.26 1.85
N THR A 13 8.61 -5.49 2.92
CA THR A 13 8.92 -6.50 3.93
C THR A 13 8.91 -7.90 3.34
N LEU A 14 8.03 -8.14 2.36
CA LEU A 14 7.95 -9.41 1.63
C LEU A 14 9.23 -9.67 0.84
N GLU A 15 9.76 -8.67 0.11
CA GLU A 15 11.03 -8.79 -0.61
C GLU A 15 12.17 -9.19 0.33
N ARG A 16 12.27 -8.53 1.50
CA ARG A 16 13.30 -8.88 2.50
C ARG A 16 13.15 -10.30 3.03
N LYS A 17 11.91 -10.81 3.19
CA LYS A 17 11.65 -12.19 3.60
C LYS A 17 12.03 -13.18 2.51
N LEU A 18 11.70 -12.90 1.25
CA LEU A 18 12.10 -13.72 0.10
C LEU A 18 13.61 -13.82 -0.03
N ASP A 19 14.34 -12.70 0.10
CA ASP A 19 15.80 -12.69 0.05
C ASP A 19 16.39 -13.62 1.13
N LYS A 20 15.82 -13.60 2.34
CA LYS A 20 16.23 -14.48 3.44
C LYS A 20 15.97 -15.96 3.15
N LEU A 21 14.82 -16.26 2.54
CA LEU A 21 14.46 -17.63 2.16
C LEU A 21 15.37 -18.14 1.04
N ILE A 22 15.66 -17.33 0.02
CA ILE A 22 16.58 -17.68 -1.07
C ILE A 22 17.98 -17.97 -0.52
N LEU A 23 18.48 -17.13 0.38
CA LEU A 23 19.79 -17.34 1.00
C LEU A 23 19.81 -18.64 1.83
N THR A 24 18.71 -18.94 2.53
CA THR A 24 18.57 -20.20 3.29
C THR A 24 18.57 -21.40 2.35
N LEU A 25 17.83 -21.35 1.24
CA LEU A 25 17.79 -22.42 0.23
C LEU A 25 19.16 -22.64 -0.41
N PHE A 26 19.90 -21.58 -0.72
CA PHE A 26 21.26 -21.67 -1.24
C PHE A 26 22.20 -22.37 -0.25
N GLY A 27 22.09 -22.05 1.04
CA GLY A 27 22.85 -22.73 2.09
C GLY A 27 22.54 -24.23 2.16
N VAL A 28 21.25 -24.59 2.16
CA VAL A 28 20.81 -26.01 2.17
C VAL A 28 21.31 -26.75 0.93
N LEU A 29 21.16 -26.15 -0.26
CA LEU A 29 21.67 -26.69 -1.52
C LEU A 29 23.18 -26.98 -1.42
N PHE A 30 23.96 -26.01 -0.96
CA PHE A 30 25.40 -26.17 -0.82
C PHE A 30 25.76 -27.31 0.13
N THR A 31 25.08 -27.42 1.28
CA THR A 31 25.34 -28.49 2.24
C THR A 31 24.99 -29.89 1.69
N MET A 32 23.88 -30.03 0.96
CA MET A 32 23.50 -31.28 0.31
C MET A 32 24.52 -31.71 -0.75
N CYS A 33 24.97 -30.76 -1.59
CA CYS A 33 26.00 -31.02 -2.60
C CYS A 33 27.34 -31.42 -1.95
N LEU A 34 27.71 -30.80 -0.83
CA LEU A 34 28.94 -31.11 -0.10
C LEU A 34 28.91 -32.52 0.50
N ILE A 35 27.79 -32.91 1.13
CA ILE A 35 27.60 -34.26 1.66
C ILE A 35 27.63 -35.30 0.52
N GLY A 36 26.94 -35.02 -0.59
CA GLY A 36 26.93 -35.90 -1.75
C GLY A 36 28.30 -36.05 -2.42
N ALA A 37 29.09 -34.98 -2.51
CA ALA A 37 30.44 -35.00 -3.05
C ALA A 37 31.40 -35.84 -2.18
N ILE A 38 31.33 -35.68 -0.85
CA ILE A 38 32.10 -36.51 0.09
C ILE A 38 31.66 -37.97 0.01
N GLY A 39 30.36 -38.23 -0.04
CA GLY A 39 29.81 -39.58 -0.20
C GLY A 39 30.32 -40.27 -1.46
N SER A 40 30.30 -39.57 -2.60
CA SER A 40 30.85 -40.07 -3.87
C SER A 40 32.35 -40.36 -3.78
N GLY A 41 33.14 -39.43 -3.22
CA GLY A 41 34.58 -39.59 -3.07
C GLY A 41 35.01 -40.73 -2.14
N VAL A 42 34.18 -41.08 -1.13
CA VAL A 42 34.42 -42.20 -0.21
C VAL A 42 33.92 -43.52 -0.80
N PHE A 43 32.79 -43.52 -1.51
CA PHE A 43 32.15 -44.74 -2.00
C PHE A 43 32.79 -45.29 -3.28
N ILE A 44 33.50 -44.47 -4.05
CA ILE A 44 34.18 -44.91 -5.28
C ILE A 44 35.42 -45.75 -4.91
N ASP A 45 35.28 -47.06 -5.07
CA ASP A 45 36.32 -48.05 -4.84
C ASP A 45 36.39 -49.04 -6.02
N ARG A 46 37.59 -49.52 -6.36
CA ARG A 46 37.84 -50.53 -7.41
C ARG A 46 37.20 -51.90 -7.08
N LYS A 47 36.71 -52.07 -5.85
CA LYS A 47 36.00 -53.27 -5.38
C LYS A 47 34.70 -53.54 -6.16
N TYR A 48 34.07 -52.50 -6.72
CA TYR A 48 32.83 -52.61 -7.49
C TYR A 48 33.12 -52.96 -8.96
N TYR A 49 33.48 -54.22 -9.23
CA TYR A 49 33.85 -54.70 -10.57
C TYR A 49 32.75 -54.49 -11.64
N TYR A 50 31.48 -54.46 -11.22
CA TYR A 50 30.32 -54.25 -12.10
C TYR A 50 30.20 -52.80 -12.61
N LEU A 51 30.86 -51.83 -11.96
CA LEU A 51 30.88 -50.44 -12.40
C LEU A 51 31.88 -50.19 -13.55
N ALA A 52 32.64 -51.22 -13.95
CA ALA A 52 33.65 -51.15 -15.02
C ALA A 52 34.64 -49.97 -14.86
N LEU A 53 35.05 -49.68 -13.61
CA LEU A 53 36.08 -48.69 -13.26
C LEU A 53 37.49 -49.18 -13.71
N GLY A 54 37.67 -49.36 -15.02
CA GLY A 54 38.88 -49.86 -15.67
C GLY A 54 39.97 -48.80 -15.87
N LYS A 55 40.92 -49.07 -16.78
CA LYS A 55 42.11 -48.23 -17.03
C LYS A 55 41.87 -46.98 -17.88
N SER A 56 40.67 -46.84 -18.46
CA SER A 56 40.29 -45.77 -19.40
C SER A 56 38.93 -45.20 -19.00
N VAL A 57 38.80 -44.80 -17.75
CA VAL A 57 37.59 -44.19 -17.21
C VAL A 57 37.78 -42.68 -17.20
N ASP A 58 36.74 -41.93 -17.51
CA ASP A 58 36.75 -40.48 -17.45
C ASP A 58 37.20 -40.00 -16.06
N ASN A 59 37.87 -38.84 -16.00
CA ASN A 59 38.39 -38.24 -14.76
C ASN A 59 37.32 -38.06 -13.67
N GLN A 60 36.04 -38.13 -14.04
CA GLN A 60 34.88 -38.08 -13.16
C GLN A 60 34.70 -39.33 -12.29
N PHE A 61 35.28 -40.47 -12.65
CA PHE A 61 35.12 -41.73 -11.91
C PHE A 61 36.46 -42.43 -11.63
N ASP A 62 37.59 -41.73 -11.75
CA ASP A 62 38.92 -42.28 -11.48
C ASP A 62 39.17 -42.43 -9.95
N PRO A 63 39.32 -43.67 -9.43
CA PRO A 63 39.51 -43.90 -8.00
C PRO A 63 40.88 -43.46 -7.48
N ASP A 64 41.86 -43.21 -8.35
CA ASP A 64 43.18 -42.73 -7.96
C ASP A 64 43.16 -41.23 -7.60
N ASN A 65 42.22 -40.46 -8.16
CA ASN A 65 42.06 -39.01 -7.96
C ASN A 65 40.75 -38.65 -7.24
N ARG A 66 40.57 -39.16 -6.02
CA ARG A 66 39.34 -38.96 -5.21
C ARG A 66 38.93 -37.49 -5.03
N PHE A 67 39.91 -36.58 -4.96
CA PHE A 67 39.64 -35.14 -4.84
C PHE A 67 39.02 -34.55 -6.12
N VAL A 68 39.49 -34.97 -7.29
CA VAL A 68 38.96 -34.53 -8.60
C VAL A 68 37.53 -35.05 -8.78
N VAL A 69 37.30 -36.32 -8.41
CA VAL A 69 35.97 -36.94 -8.44
C VAL A 69 34.98 -36.23 -7.53
N ALA A 70 35.38 -35.89 -6.29
CA ALA A 70 34.53 -35.15 -5.37
C ALA A 70 34.15 -33.76 -5.92
N ILE A 71 35.10 -33.02 -6.51
CA ILE A 71 34.84 -31.71 -7.10
C ILE A 71 33.91 -31.81 -8.32
N LEU A 72 34.19 -32.73 -9.25
CA LEU A 72 33.36 -32.92 -10.44
C LEU A 72 31.94 -33.40 -10.07
N THR A 73 31.83 -34.27 -9.07
CA THR A 73 30.54 -34.70 -8.53
C THR A 73 29.80 -33.53 -7.87
N MET A 74 30.51 -32.65 -7.13
CA MET A 74 29.94 -31.45 -6.52
C MET A 74 29.30 -30.54 -7.58
N PHE A 75 30.00 -30.22 -8.66
CA PHE A 75 29.44 -29.40 -9.76
C PHE A 75 28.26 -30.08 -10.47
N THR A 76 28.32 -31.40 -10.59
CA THR A 76 27.22 -32.20 -11.16
C THR A 76 25.98 -32.13 -10.27
N LEU A 77 26.14 -32.27 -8.96
CA LEU A 77 25.05 -32.17 -7.96
C LEU A 77 24.49 -30.76 -7.86
N ILE A 78 25.33 -29.72 -7.96
CA ILE A 78 24.87 -28.32 -8.01
C ILE A 78 23.96 -28.11 -9.22
N THR A 79 24.37 -28.58 -10.41
CA THR A 79 23.55 -28.46 -11.62
C THR A 79 22.24 -29.24 -11.48
N LEU A 80 22.30 -30.46 -10.93
CA LEU A 80 21.13 -31.31 -10.72
C LEU A 80 20.09 -30.69 -9.78
N TYR A 81 20.55 -30.07 -8.69
CA TYR A 81 19.69 -29.46 -7.66
C TYR A 81 19.45 -27.95 -7.88
N SER A 82 19.92 -27.36 -8.98
CA SER A 82 19.72 -25.94 -9.30
C SER A 82 18.25 -25.53 -9.40
N THR A 83 17.36 -26.48 -9.68
CA THR A 83 15.90 -26.30 -9.74
C THR A 83 15.24 -26.07 -8.38
N ILE A 84 15.94 -26.33 -7.27
CA ILE A 84 15.46 -26.03 -5.90
C ILE A 84 15.32 -24.52 -5.70
N ILE A 85 16.14 -23.69 -6.37
CA ILE A 85 16.02 -22.24 -6.32
C ILE A 85 14.92 -21.81 -7.30
N PRO A 86 13.75 -21.33 -6.83
CA PRO A 86 12.63 -21.07 -7.72
C PRO A 86 12.80 -19.69 -8.37
N ILE A 87 13.63 -19.62 -9.43
CA ILE A 87 13.85 -18.36 -10.18
C ILE A 87 12.53 -17.84 -10.76
N SER A 88 11.65 -18.75 -11.20
CA SER A 88 10.33 -18.43 -11.72
C SER A 88 9.40 -17.79 -10.68
N LEU A 89 9.54 -18.15 -9.40
CA LEU A 89 8.71 -17.58 -8.33
C LEU A 89 8.98 -16.08 -8.17
N TYR A 90 10.26 -15.68 -8.20
CA TYR A 90 10.66 -14.28 -8.08
C TYR A 90 10.04 -13.42 -9.20
N VAL A 91 10.22 -13.83 -10.45
CA VAL A 91 9.66 -13.15 -11.62
C VAL A 91 8.13 -13.15 -11.58
N SER A 92 7.52 -14.25 -11.15
CA SER A 92 6.05 -14.35 -11.05
C SER A 92 5.49 -13.36 -10.02
N ILE A 93 6.15 -13.20 -8.88
CA ILE A 93 5.74 -12.23 -7.85
C ILE A 93 5.86 -10.80 -8.37
N GLU A 94 6.96 -10.45 -9.03
CA GLU A 94 7.12 -9.12 -9.65
C GLU A 94 6.03 -8.85 -10.70
N MET A 95 5.71 -9.85 -11.53
CA MET A 95 4.65 -9.73 -12.53
C MET A 95 3.27 -9.53 -11.89
N VAL A 96 2.96 -10.26 -10.81
CA VAL A 96 1.71 -10.09 -10.07
C VAL A 96 1.61 -8.68 -9.47
N LYS A 97 2.69 -8.17 -8.84
CA LYS A 97 2.73 -6.79 -8.31
C LYS A 97 2.50 -5.76 -9.42
N PHE A 98 3.11 -5.95 -10.58
CA PHE A 98 2.92 -5.08 -11.73
C PHE A 98 1.46 -5.09 -12.21
N ILE A 99 0.86 -6.27 -12.36
CA ILE A 99 -0.54 -6.42 -12.78
C ILE A 99 -1.49 -5.78 -11.75
N GLN A 100 -1.26 -5.99 -10.45
CA GLN A 100 -2.03 -5.35 -9.37
C GLN A 100 -2.03 -3.82 -9.49
N CYS A 101 -0.84 -3.24 -9.68
CA CYS A 101 -0.68 -1.80 -9.86
C CYS A 101 -1.38 -1.30 -11.15
N ALA A 102 -1.08 -1.93 -12.29
CA ALA A 102 -1.45 -1.41 -13.60
C ALA A 102 -2.92 -1.67 -13.97
N GLN A 103 -3.48 -2.81 -13.57
CA GLN A 103 -4.85 -3.19 -13.95
C GLN A 103 -5.88 -2.93 -12.85
N PHE A 104 -5.52 -3.07 -11.58
CA PHE A 104 -6.49 -2.91 -10.50
C PHE A 104 -6.45 -1.50 -9.93
N ILE A 105 -5.33 -1.06 -9.35
CA ILE A 105 -5.24 0.24 -8.66
C ILE A 105 -5.46 1.41 -9.65
N ASN A 106 -4.75 1.42 -10.77
CA ASN A 106 -4.79 2.56 -11.69
C ASN A 106 -6.09 2.66 -12.51
N LYS A 107 -6.90 1.59 -12.59
CA LYS A 107 -8.14 1.55 -13.38
C LYS A 107 -9.41 1.48 -12.53
N ASP A 108 -9.28 1.64 -11.21
CA ASP A 108 -10.44 1.64 -10.33
C ASP A 108 -11.24 2.94 -10.49
N LEU A 109 -12.50 2.81 -10.89
CA LEU A 109 -13.44 3.93 -11.03
C LEU A 109 -13.85 4.52 -9.67
N HIS A 110 -13.82 3.74 -8.59
CA HIS A 110 -14.15 4.23 -7.26
C HIS A 110 -13.07 5.14 -6.67
N MET A 111 -11.84 5.05 -7.18
CA MET A 111 -10.72 5.92 -6.77
C MET A 111 -10.48 7.07 -7.76
N TYR A 112 -11.41 7.31 -8.69
CA TYR A 112 -11.35 8.41 -9.65
C TYR A 112 -11.98 9.68 -9.08
N HIS A 113 -11.23 10.79 -9.09
CA HIS A 113 -11.75 12.08 -8.67
C HIS A 113 -12.28 12.86 -9.87
N SER A 114 -13.61 13.03 -9.95
CA SER A 114 -14.31 13.63 -11.09
C SER A 114 -14.09 15.14 -11.24
N GLU A 115 -14.02 15.90 -10.13
CA GLU A 115 -13.88 17.37 -10.22
C GLU A 115 -12.53 17.79 -10.84
N THR A 116 -11.46 17.03 -10.59
CA THR A 116 -10.10 17.32 -11.11
C THR A 116 -9.71 16.41 -12.28
N ASN A 117 -10.58 15.48 -12.70
CA ASN A 117 -10.29 14.44 -13.68
C ASN A 117 -8.98 13.67 -13.41
N THR A 118 -8.71 13.34 -12.15
CA THR A 118 -7.47 12.65 -11.75
C THR A 118 -7.79 11.22 -11.29
N PRO A 119 -7.28 10.20 -12.00
CA PRO A 119 -7.34 8.81 -11.53
C PRO A 119 -6.30 8.56 -10.42
N ALA A 120 -6.51 7.49 -9.65
CA ALA A 120 -5.48 6.98 -8.78
C ALA A 120 -4.25 6.55 -9.59
N LEU A 121 -3.05 7.00 -9.17
CA LEU A 121 -1.80 6.68 -9.83
C LEU A 121 -0.81 6.08 -8.83
N ALA A 122 -0.62 4.77 -8.91
CA ALA A 122 0.43 4.09 -8.16
C ALA A 122 1.79 4.29 -8.87
N ARG A 123 2.70 5.00 -8.19
CA ARG A 123 4.05 5.31 -8.68
C ARG A 123 5.07 4.20 -8.42
N THR A 124 4.74 3.24 -7.55
CA THR A 124 5.66 2.17 -7.14
C THR A 124 4.86 0.89 -6.93
N SER A 125 5.07 -0.11 -7.79
CA SER A 125 4.39 -1.41 -7.73
C SER A 125 4.89 -2.30 -6.58
N ASN A 126 6.09 -2.04 -6.07
CA ASN A 126 6.73 -2.91 -5.08
C ASN A 126 6.13 -2.81 -3.68
N LEU A 127 5.22 -1.85 -3.46
CA LEU A 127 4.63 -1.54 -2.15
C LEU A 127 3.15 -1.87 -2.07
N ASN A 128 2.58 -2.53 -3.08
CA ASN A 128 1.15 -2.81 -3.12
C ASN A 128 0.71 -3.65 -1.92
N GLU A 129 1.53 -4.62 -1.52
CA GLU A 129 1.27 -5.50 -0.37
C GLU A 129 1.44 -4.80 0.99
N GLU A 130 2.21 -3.71 1.05
CA GLU A 130 2.41 -2.93 2.28
C GLU A 130 1.14 -2.13 2.61
N LEU A 131 0.33 -1.78 1.61
CA LEU A 131 -0.93 -1.07 1.82
C LEU A 131 -1.89 -1.86 2.72
N GLY A 132 -1.84 -3.20 2.68
CA GLY A 132 -2.62 -4.08 3.55
C GLY A 132 -2.03 -4.26 4.96
N GLN A 133 -0.85 -3.71 5.24
CA GLN A 133 -0.12 -3.86 6.51
C GLN A 133 -0.01 -2.54 7.28
N VAL A 134 -0.68 -1.48 6.81
CA VAL A 134 -0.61 -0.15 7.45
C VAL A 134 -1.41 -0.16 8.75
N GLU A 135 -0.75 0.14 9.87
CA GLU A 135 -1.38 0.32 11.20
C GLU A 135 -1.59 1.79 11.55
N TYR A 136 -0.66 2.66 11.15
CA TYR A 136 -0.68 4.09 11.49
C TYR A 136 -0.80 4.93 10.22
N ILE A 137 -1.79 5.84 10.22
CA ILE A 137 -1.97 6.83 9.16
C ILE A 137 -1.67 8.21 9.76
N PHE A 138 -0.58 8.81 9.29
CA PHE A 138 -0.28 10.22 9.59
C PHE A 138 -0.96 11.10 8.56
N SER A 139 -1.99 11.83 8.98
CA SER A 139 -2.73 12.75 8.12
C SER A 139 -2.36 14.19 8.43
N ASP A 140 -2.14 14.98 7.38
CA ASP A 140 -2.04 16.43 7.52
C ASP A 140 -3.44 17.04 7.65
N LYS A 141 -3.58 18.13 8.41
CA LYS A 141 -4.86 18.80 8.56
C LYS A 141 -5.23 19.57 7.30
N THR A 142 -4.32 20.41 6.83
CA THR A 142 -4.58 21.34 5.73
C THR A 142 -4.28 20.69 4.39
N GLY A 143 -5.24 20.73 3.45
CA GLY A 143 -5.08 20.12 2.14
C GLY A 143 -5.28 18.61 2.08
N THR A 144 -5.44 17.93 3.23
CA THR A 144 -5.86 16.52 3.30
C THR A 144 -7.19 16.37 4.03
N LEU A 145 -7.26 16.68 5.34
CA LEU A 145 -8.52 16.58 6.09
C LEU A 145 -9.50 17.70 5.75
N THR A 146 -9.01 18.90 5.49
CA THR A 146 -9.83 20.07 5.15
C THR A 146 -9.53 20.57 3.74
N ARG A 147 -10.59 20.84 2.96
CA ARG A 147 -10.47 21.66 1.75
C ARG A 147 -10.12 23.09 2.15
N ASN A 148 -9.34 23.80 1.32
CA ASN A 148 -9.04 25.22 1.52
C ASN A 148 -10.24 26.10 1.11
N LEU A 149 -11.41 25.84 1.71
CA LEU A 149 -12.65 26.58 1.51
C LEU A 149 -13.29 26.77 2.88
N MET A 150 -13.54 28.03 3.24
CA MET A 150 -14.23 28.39 4.48
C MET A 150 -15.65 28.81 4.13
N GLU A 151 -16.64 28.22 4.78
CA GLU A 151 -18.06 28.53 4.59
C GLU A 151 -18.64 29.19 5.83
N PHE A 152 -19.34 30.31 5.65
CA PHE A 152 -20.18 30.86 6.71
C PHE A 152 -21.41 29.97 6.88
N PHE A 153 -21.57 29.36 8.06
CA PHE A 153 -22.52 28.26 8.26
C PHE A 153 -23.59 28.55 9.32
N LYS A 154 -23.18 29.05 10.49
CA LYS A 154 -24.05 29.42 11.62
C LYS A 154 -23.45 30.65 12.31
N CYS A 155 -24.30 31.46 12.91
CA CYS A 155 -23.87 32.57 13.78
C CYS A 155 -24.78 32.69 14.98
N SER A 156 -24.32 33.39 16.02
CA SER A 156 -25.18 33.78 17.14
C SER A 156 -25.18 35.29 17.27
N ILE A 157 -26.37 35.88 17.35
CA ILE A 157 -26.60 37.32 17.46
C ILE A 157 -27.55 37.52 18.64
N GLY A 158 -27.16 38.34 19.62
CA GLY A 158 -28.01 38.61 20.80
C GLY A 158 -28.32 37.38 21.68
N GLY A 159 -27.49 36.32 21.64
CA GLY A 159 -27.74 35.07 22.37
C GLY A 159 -28.63 34.06 21.66
N GLU A 160 -29.23 34.45 20.53
CA GLU A 160 -29.99 33.56 19.66
C GLU A 160 -29.05 32.94 18.60
N VAL A 161 -29.26 31.67 18.26
CA VAL A 161 -28.48 30.95 17.24
C VAL A 161 -29.27 30.95 15.93
N TYR A 162 -28.57 31.33 14.86
CA TYR A 162 -29.08 31.38 13.50
C TYR A 162 -28.29 30.43 12.59
N GLY A 163 -28.99 29.86 11.62
CA GLY A 163 -28.46 28.92 10.63
C GLY A 163 -29.00 27.51 10.84
N THR A 164 -29.72 27.01 9.83
CA THR A 164 -30.37 25.68 9.85
C THR A 164 -29.54 24.58 9.18
N GLY A 165 -28.30 24.86 8.82
CA GLY A 165 -27.41 23.88 8.18
C GLY A 165 -27.13 22.67 9.10
N VAL A 166 -27.14 21.46 8.52
CA VAL A 166 -26.76 20.22 9.20
C VAL A 166 -25.49 19.64 8.59
N THR A 167 -24.45 19.49 9.41
CA THR A 167 -23.16 18.93 8.98
C THR A 167 -23.23 17.41 8.79
N GLU A 168 -22.32 16.83 8.00
CA GLU A 168 -22.21 15.37 7.86
C GLU A 168 -21.90 14.68 9.21
N ILE A 169 -21.17 15.37 10.09
CA ILE A 169 -20.85 14.89 11.45
C ILE A 169 -22.14 14.77 12.28
N GLU A 170 -22.98 15.80 12.29
CA GLU A 170 -24.27 15.78 12.99
C GLU A 170 -25.19 14.67 12.45
N LYS A 171 -25.24 14.48 11.12
CA LYS A 171 -26.00 13.39 10.50
C LYS A 171 -25.47 12.02 10.94
N GLY A 172 -24.15 11.82 10.94
CA GLY A 172 -23.53 10.57 11.35
C GLY A 172 -23.71 10.25 12.84
N ILE A 173 -23.75 11.26 13.71
CA ILE A 173 -24.09 11.09 15.14
C ILE A 173 -25.56 10.70 15.29
N ALA A 174 -26.47 11.39 14.59
CA ALA A 174 -27.89 11.10 14.69
C ALA A 174 -28.24 9.70 14.15
N GLN A 175 -27.63 9.27 13.05
CA GLN A 175 -27.77 7.92 12.51
C GLN A 175 -27.32 6.85 13.51
N ARG A 176 -26.18 7.05 14.20
CA ARG A 176 -25.72 6.14 15.26
C ARG A 176 -26.70 6.06 16.43
N ASN A 177 -27.42 7.15 16.70
CA ASN A 177 -28.43 7.21 17.75
C ASN A 177 -29.83 6.77 17.28
N GLY A 178 -29.97 6.24 16.06
CA GLY A 178 -31.25 5.75 15.51
C GLY A 178 -32.24 6.86 15.11
N LEU A 179 -31.81 8.12 15.11
CA LEU A 179 -32.63 9.28 14.72
C LEU A 179 -32.44 9.56 13.23
N ARG A 180 -33.52 9.52 12.45
CA ARG A 180 -33.51 10.01 11.07
C ARG A 180 -33.61 11.54 11.10
N VAL A 181 -32.49 12.21 10.89
CA VAL A 181 -32.48 13.66 10.66
C VAL A 181 -32.93 13.90 9.23
N GLU A 182 -34.19 14.31 9.07
CA GLU A 182 -34.68 14.82 7.79
C GLU A 182 -34.00 16.15 7.50
N VAL A 183 -33.12 16.13 6.50
CA VAL A 183 -32.51 17.35 5.99
C VAL A 183 -33.56 18.04 5.15
N ARG A 184 -34.18 19.10 5.68
CA ARG A 184 -34.89 20.07 4.85
C ARG A 184 -33.85 20.82 4.02
N ASN A 185 -33.43 20.21 2.91
CA ASN A 185 -32.74 20.95 1.86
C ASN A 185 -33.77 21.93 1.31
N ALA A 186 -33.68 23.21 1.70
CA ALA A 186 -34.42 24.26 1.03
C ALA A 186 -33.93 24.26 -0.43
N ALA A 187 -34.75 23.72 -1.34
CA ALA A 187 -34.41 23.50 -2.74
C ALA A 187 -34.07 24.80 -3.52
N ASP A 188 -34.23 25.96 -2.88
CA ASP A 188 -34.02 27.30 -3.45
C ASP A 188 -32.87 28.09 -2.81
N ALA A 189 -32.03 27.47 -1.97
CA ALA A 189 -30.86 28.16 -1.40
C ALA A 189 -29.78 28.36 -2.48
N VAL A 190 -29.50 29.61 -2.83
CA VAL A 190 -28.39 29.96 -3.72
C VAL A 190 -27.09 29.55 -3.02
N HIS A 191 -26.49 28.46 -3.49
CA HIS A 191 -25.22 27.97 -2.95
C HIS A 191 -24.07 28.76 -3.57
N GLU A 192 -23.65 29.82 -2.89
CA GLU A 192 -22.44 30.57 -3.24
C GLU A 192 -21.21 29.89 -2.59
N LYS A 193 -20.10 29.82 -3.34
CA LYS A 193 -18.86 29.25 -2.81
C LYS A 193 -18.40 30.06 -1.60
N GLY A 194 -18.36 29.42 -0.43
CA GLY A 194 -17.98 30.06 0.84
C GLY A 194 -19.15 30.61 1.66
N PHE A 195 -20.40 30.43 1.20
CA PHE A 195 -21.59 30.86 1.93
C PHE A 195 -22.62 29.73 1.99
N ASN A 196 -22.76 29.12 3.17
CA ASN A 196 -23.63 27.98 3.42
C ASN A 196 -24.50 28.25 4.67
N PHE A 197 -25.11 29.43 4.67
CA PHE A 197 -25.97 29.91 5.75
C PHE A 197 -27.38 30.11 5.20
N ASP A 198 -28.33 29.36 5.77
CA ASP A 198 -29.74 29.53 5.52
C ASP A 198 -30.45 29.69 6.86
N ASP A 199 -31.19 30.78 7.02
CA ASP A 199 -32.06 31.02 8.17
C ASP A 199 -33.23 31.87 7.70
N ALA A 200 -34.46 31.38 7.94
CA ALA A 200 -35.67 32.07 7.53
C ALA A 200 -35.87 33.44 8.20
N ARG A 201 -35.19 33.71 9.32
CA ARG A 201 -35.28 34.98 10.07
C ARG A 201 -34.39 36.08 9.47
N LEU A 202 -33.20 35.71 9.00
CA LEU A 202 -32.21 36.67 8.51
C LEU A 202 -32.13 36.74 6.98
N MET A 203 -32.42 35.64 6.28
CA MET A 203 -32.31 35.55 4.83
C MET A 203 -33.58 36.02 4.12
N ARG A 204 -33.49 36.24 2.78
CA ARG A 204 -34.64 36.59 1.90
C ARG A 204 -35.37 37.88 2.30
N GLY A 205 -34.67 38.84 2.91
CA GLY A 205 -35.25 40.12 3.33
C GLY A 205 -36.09 40.05 4.60
N ALA A 206 -36.17 38.89 5.26
CA ALA A 206 -36.93 38.71 6.51
C ALA A 206 -36.39 39.56 7.68
N TRP A 207 -35.09 39.88 7.67
CA TRP A 207 -34.46 40.79 8.63
C TRP A 207 -35.10 42.19 8.69
N ARG A 208 -35.77 42.64 7.60
CA ARG A 208 -36.46 43.95 7.57
C ARG A 208 -37.82 43.94 8.27
N ASN A 209 -38.44 42.76 8.39
CA ASN A 209 -39.79 42.59 8.95
C ASN A 209 -39.76 42.04 10.38
N GLU A 210 -38.56 41.90 10.98
CA GLU A 210 -38.41 41.41 12.34
C GLU A 210 -38.93 42.47 13.34
N PRO A 211 -39.84 42.11 14.27
CA PRO A 211 -40.53 43.06 15.13
C PRO A 211 -39.61 43.77 16.14
N ASN A 212 -38.36 43.33 16.27
CA ASN A 212 -37.39 43.86 17.23
C ASN A 212 -36.07 44.26 16.51
N PRO A 213 -36.07 45.37 15.74
CA PRO A 213 -34.96 45.77 14.88
C PRO A 213 -33.67 46.12 15.64
N ASP A 214 -33.77 46.38 16.95
CA ASP A 214 -32.61 46.71 17.78
C ASP A 214 -31.82 45.47 18.22
N THR A 215 -32.40 44.27 18.15
CA THR A 215 -31.71 43.00 18.44
C THR A 215 -30.72 42.61 17.34
N CYS A 216 -31.00 43.00 16.09
CA CYS A 216 -30.12 42.79 14.93
C CYS A 216 -29.14 43.96 14.72
N LYS A 217 -29.35 45.10 15.38
CA LYS A 217 -28.34 46.16 15.57
C LYS A 217 -27.52 45.87 16.82
N VAL A 218 -26.86 44.71 16.85
CA VAL A 218 -25.81 44.54 17.85
C VAL A 218 -24.67 45.48 17.43
N ASP A 219 -24.32 46.40 18.32
CA ASP A 219 -23.15 47.27 18.19
C ASP A 219 -21.98 46.46 17.62
N CYS A 220 -21.60 46.77 16.38
CA CYS A 220 -20.31 46.40 15.83
C CYS A 220 -19.23 47.11 16.65
N LEU A 221 -18.96 46.58 17.85
CA LEU A 221 -17.73 46.83 18.57
C LEU A 221 -16.62 46.10 17.80
N ILE A 222 -16.03 46.85 16.88
CA ILE A 222 -14.67 46.65 16.37
C ILE A 222 -13.70 46.77 17.55
#